data_AF-A0A257U786-F1
#
_entry.id   AF-A0A257U786-F1
#
_cell.length_a   1.000
_cell.length_b   1.000
_cell.length_c   1.000
_cell.angle_alpha   90.00
_cell.angle_beta   90.00
_cell.angle_gamma   90.00
#
_symmetry.space_group_name_H-M   'P 1'
#
loop_
_entity.id
_entity.type
_entity.pdbx_description
1 polymer ?
#
loop_
_entity_poly.entity_id
_entity_poly.type
_entity_poly.pdbx_seq_one_letter_code
_entity_poly.pdbx_strand_id
1 'polypeptide(L)'
;MHWDFFASAAEADRLVAFAIANGAEILNVVPPPHIWEQPESLAELRKIFATARRHGVAVVLSRIDGSSFPDAAGERRNWLYTNVLTERGRLPSGKETPDFFLATVGKPAYERWLAEETAFYAKNFSSEPALVGFSVGLFNEPFVSQRGSLLCFDPDTDSYEIGQYTPYAAAVWRRFLMGKYRGIGGVNRRYGTHFPALTAVPMPVNERDPAFAHPDVAYYDFVSAINGWVVRQLDRCRSIWHARARRSLPFMLQFSGYVPEKFEKGRPAFAALDIFDWMTRTDALGLSAYTNCEYPDLGHASVAAMVNFLRLGALLREPVYVLEGGSECDGAVLDPGELRFFATVAAPLGPASLIYEFLKVSYAEAFATSAGKLIGADWKPRPAAVAAVRAALAEGKAARGNGSTTYVLDDLAGLPDDTGLLAIRALLARLAMTRPLTFVPPAALAGLPAGSTLVVPSQRQRAALGPALAGRGIAVVGAEGLLGAQSAGH
;
A
#
# COMPACT_ATOMS: atom_id res chain seq x y z
N MET A 1 -6.27 -1.50 -17.76
CA MET A 1 -7.40 -0.62 -17.38
C MET A 1 -7.92 -1.04 -16.03
N HIS A 2 -8.40 -0.11 -15.18
CA HIS A 2 -9.00 -0.38 -13.87
C HIS A 2 -10.46 0.14 -13.82
N TRP A 3 -11.32 -0.46 -12.98
CA TRP A 3 -12.62 0.09 -12.61
C TRP A 3 -13.21 -0.52 -11.32
N ASP A 4 -13.97 0.30 -10.58
CA ASP A 4 -14.73 -0.05 -9.38
C ASP A 4 -16.15 -0.58 -9.69
N PHE A 5 -16.19 -1.71 -10.42
CA PHE A 5 -17.39 -2.35 -10.98
C PHE A 5 -18.37 -1.42 -11.72
N PHE A 6 -19.41 -2.00 -12.32
CA PHE A 6 -20.24 -1.38 -13.33
C PHE A 6 -21.62 -1.02 -12.80
N ALA A 7 -22.27 0.02 -13.33
CA ALA A 7 -23.65 0.33 -12.92
C ALA A 7 -24.68 -0.69 -13.44
N SER A 8 -24.28 -1.55 -14.38
CA SER A 8 -25.10 -2.66 -14.88
C SER A 8 -24.23 -3.70 -15.60
N ALA A 9 -24.76 -4.90 -15.84
CA ALA A 9 -24.11 -5.90 -16.69
C ALA A 9 -23.88 -5.39 -18.14
N ALA A 10 -24.77 -4.57 -18.67
CA ALA A 10 -24.59 -3.97 -20.00
C ALA A 10 -23.45 -2.94 -20.02
N GLU A 11 -23.28 -2.18 -18.95
CA GLU A 11 -22.14 -1.28 -18.77
C GLU A 11 -20.82 -2.07 -18.65
N ALA A 12 -20.85 -3.19 -17.94
CA ALA A 12 -19.73 -4.12 -17.82
C ALA A 12 -19.22 -4.60 -19.17
N ASP A 13 -20.13 -5.18 -19.96
CA ASP A 13 -19.83 -5.65 -21.31
C ASP A 13 -19.21 -4.57 -22.18
N ARG A 14 -19.79 -3.37 -22.14
CA ARG A 14 -19.39 -2.26 -23.01
C ARG A 14 -18.01 -1.74 -22.64
N LEU A 15 -17.69 -1.67 -21.35
CA LEU A 15 -16.38 -1.21 -20.88
C LEU A 15 -15.28 -2.24 -21.10
N VAL A 16 -15.56 -3.53 -20.87
CA VAL A 16 -14.62 -4.61 -21.20
C VAL A 16 -14.37 -4.65 -22.70
N ALA A 17 -15.42 -4.60 -23.53
CA ALA A 17 -15.29 -4.56 -24.98
C ALA A 17 -14.50 -3.33 -25.45
N PHE A 18 -14.74 -2.16 -24.87
CA PHE A 18 -13.99 -0.95 -25.17
C PHE A 18 -12.51 -1.09 -24.81
N ALA A 19 -12.19 -1.60 -23.62
CA ALA A 19 -10.80 -1.79 -23.20
C ALA A 19 -10.06 -2.75 -24.14
N ILE A 20 -10.68 -3.88 -24.48
CA ILE A 20 -10.11 -4.88 -25.41
C ILE A 20 -9.92 -4.28 -26.81
N ALA A 21 -10.93 -3.58 -27.35
CA ALA A 21 -10.86 -2.94 -28.66
C ALA A 21 -9.75 -1.87 -28.75
N ASN A 22 -9.33 -1.32 -27.60
CA ASN A 22 -8.24 -0.35 -27.51
C ASN A 22 -6.91 -0.97 -27.08
N GLY A 23 -6.78 -2.30 -27.10
CA GLY A 23 -5.51 -3.01 -26.91
C GLY A 23 -5.14 -3.28 -25.45
N ALA A 24 -6.11 -3.32 -24.52
CA ALA A 24 -5.83 -3.71 -23.15
C ALA A 24 -5.32 -5.17 -23.08
N GLU A 25 -4.14 -5.37 -22.50
CA GLU A 25 -3.54 -6.69 -22.25
C GLU A 25 -3.86 -7.19 -20.83
N ILE A 26 -4.20 -6.28 -19.92
CA ILE A 26 -4.54 -6.60 -18.53
C ILE A 26 -5.65 -5.67 -17.99
N LEU A 27 -6.54 -6.27 -17.20
CA LEU A 27 -7.64 -5.61 -16.50
C LEU A 27 -7.42 -5.75 -14.99
N ASN A 28 -7.44 -4.65 -14.25
CA ASN A 28 -7.61 -4.69 -12.81
C ASN A 28 -9.10 -4.56 -12.51
N VAL A 29 -9.67 -5.59 -11.89
CA VAL A 29 -11.11 -5.69 -11.64
C VAL A 29 -11.34 -5.68 -10.15
N VAL A 30 -12.12 -4.71 -9.69
CA VAL A 30 -12.64 -4.67 -8.33
C VAL A 30 -14.01 -5.36 -8.32
N PRO A 31 -14.15 -6.51 -7.64
CA PRO A 31 -15.42 -7.21 -7.62
C PRO A 31 -16.51 -6.49 -6.80
N PRO A 32 -17.79 -6.76 -7.09
CA PRO A 32 -18.94 -6.32 -6.30
C PRO A 32 -18.90 -6.76 -4.83
N PRO A 33 -19.68 -6.08 -3.97
CA PRO A 33 -19.68 -6.37 -2.56
C PRO A 33 -20.38 -7.70 -2.27
N HIS A 34 -19.78 -8.52 -1.41
CA HIS A 34 -20.37 -9.76 -0.91
C HIS A 34 -20.95 -10.65 -2.05
N ILE A 35 -20.18 -10.79 -3.13
CA ILE A 35 -20.65 -11.25 -4.44
C ILE A 35 -21.34 -12.63 -4.43
N TRP A 36 -21.07 -13.47 -3.43
CA TRP A 36 -21.70 -14.78 -3.30
C TRP A 36 -23.19 -14.72 -2.95
N GLU A 37 -23.69 -13.62 -2.42
CA GLU A 37 -25.11 -13.37 -2.19
C GLU A 37 -25.80 -12.67 -3.37
N GLN A 38 -25.05 -12.34 -4.42
CA GLN A 38 -25.54 -11.64 -5.60
C GLN A 38 -25.26 -12.47 -6.87
N PRO A 39 -26.15 -13.41 -7.23
CA PRO A 39 -25.94 -14.30 -8.37
C PRO A 39 -25.66 -13.58 -9.69
N GLU A 40 -26.28 -12.42 -9.91
CA GLU A 40 -26.08 -11.59 -11.11
C GLU A 40 -24.67 -11.00 -11.17
N SER A 41 -24.20 -10.39 -10.09
CA SER A 41 -22.84 -9.87 -9.92
C SER A 41 -21.79 -10.99 -10.13
N LEU A 42 -22.05 -12.18 -9.57
CA LEU A 42 -21.18 -13.34 -9.75
C LEU A 42 -21.14 -13.83 -11.20
N ALA A 43 -22.30 -13.88 -11.87
CA ALA A 43 -22.41 -14.25 -13.27
C ALA A 43 -21.66 -13.26 -14.17
N GLU A 44 -21.77 -11.97 -13.89
CA GLU A 44 -21.05 -10.93 -14.62
C GLU A 44 -19.53 -11.04 -14.44
N LEU A 45 -19.04 -11.24 -13.21
CA LEU A 45 -17.61 -11.47 -12.99
C LEU A 45 -17.10 -12.68 -13.79
N ARG A 46 -17.84 -13.80 -13.79
CA ARG A 46 -17.51 -14.97 -14.61
C ARG A 46 -17.50 -14.67 -16.11
N LYS A 47 -18.41 -13.83 -16.57
CA LYS A 47 -18.48 -13.38 -17.97
C LYS A 47 -17.29 -12.50 -18.35
N ILE A 48 -16.82 -11.63 -17.46
CA ILE A 48 -15.59 -10.86 -17.62
C ILE A 48 -14.41 -11.83 -17.80
N PHE A 49 -14.25 -12.83 -16.93
CA PHE A 49 -13.20 -13.85 -17.07
C PHE A 49 -13.29 -14.63 -18.38
N ALA A 50 -14.49 -15.06 -18.76
CA ALA A 50 -14.70 -15.78 -20.03
C ALA A 50 -14.34 -14.91 -21.24
N THR A 51 -14.66 -13.61 -21.19
CA THR A 51 -14.33 -12.65 -22.24
C THR A 51 -12.84 -12.36 -22.29
N ALA A 52 -12.22 -12.08 -21.15
CA ALA A 52 -10.77 -11.88 -21.04
C ALA A 52 -10.01 -13.09 -21.61
N ARG A 53 -10.41 -14.31 -21.25
CA ARG A 53 -9.83 -15.54 -21.79
C ARG A 53 -9.95 -15.65 -23.31
N ARG A 54 -11.12 -15.35 -23.90
CA ARG A 54 -11.33 -15.39 -25.36
C ARG A 54 -10.41 -14.43 -26.12
N HIS A 55 -10.02 -13.33 -25.48
CA HIS A 55 -9.20 -12.29 -26.08
C HIS A 55 -7.73 -12.32 -25.61
N GLY A 56 -7.32 -13.30 -24.81
CA GLY A 56 -5.96 -13.40 -24.29
C GLY A 56 -5.58 -12.29 -23.30
N VAL A 57 -6.56 -11.71 -22.61
CA VAL A 57 -6.37 -10.61 -21.66
C VAL A 57 -6.25 -11.16 -20.24
N ALA A 58 -5.27 -10.66 -19.49
CA ALA A 58 -5.06 -11.00 -18.09
C ALA A 58 -5.99 -10.21 -17.15
N VAL A 59 -6.25 -10.76 -15.97
CA VAL A 59 -7.09 -10.16 -14.94
C VAL A 59 -6.36 -10.20 -13.60
N VAL A 60 -6.27 -9.06 -12.92
CA VAL A 60 -5.97 -8.99 -11.48
C VAL A 60 -7.28 -8.71 -10.75
N LEU A 61 -7.48 -9.37 -9.61
CA LEU A 61 -8.58 -9.05 -8.70
C LEU A 61 -8.05 -8.24 -7.52
N SER A 62 -8.33 -6.93 -7.52
CA SER A 62 -8.14 -6.07 -6.36
C SER A 62 -9.43 -6.05 -5.55
N ARG A 63 -9.57 -6.95 -4.57
CA ARG A 63 -10.77 -7.05 -3.74
C ARG A 63 -10.80 -5.97 -2.67
N ILE A 64 -11.09 -4.75 -3.10
CA ILE A 64 -11.58 -3.65 -2.29
C ILE A 64 -13.10 -3.62 -2.45
N ASP A 65 -13.84 -3.13 -1.46
CA ASP A 65 -15.29 -3.26 -1.54
C ASP A 65 -15.93 -2.34 -2.59
N GLY A 66 -16.04 -2.85 -3.82
CA GLY A 66 -16.70 -2.16 -4.93
C GLY A 66 -18.18 -1.92 -4.67
N SER A 67 -18.78 -1.04 -5.45
CA SER A 67 -20.22 -0.76 -5.35
C SER A 67 -21.06 -1.91 -5.94
N SER A 68 -22.20 -2.22 -5.31
CA SER A 68 -23.23 -3.06 -5.92
C SER A 68 -23.82 -2.36 -7.14
N PHE A 69 -24.55 -3.11 -7.98
CA PHE A 69 -25.49 -2.47 -8.89
C PHE A 69 -26.42 -1.54 -8.10
N PRO A 70 -26.79 -0.37 -8.66
CA PRO A 70 -27.76 0.50 -8.05
C PRO A 70 -29.09 -0.23 -7.85
N ASP A 71 -29.72 -0.04 -6.69
CA ASP A 71 -31.04 -0.58 -6.43
C ASP A 71 -32.15 0.16 -7.21
N ALA A 72 -33.42 -0.19 -7.00
CA ALA A 72 -34.54 0.44 -7.69
C ALA A 72 -34.66 1.96 -7.43
N ALA A 73 -34.07 2.47 -6.35
CA ALA A 73 -33.99 3.90 -6.03
C ALA A 73 -32.75 4.57 -6.63
N GLY A 74 -31.88 3.80 -7.31
CA GLY A 74 -30.62 4.28 -7.85
C GLY A 74 -29.47 4.28 -6.83
N GLU A 75 -29.70 3.78 -5.61
CA GLU A 75 -28.70 3.82 -4.55
C GLU A 75 -27.70 2.68 -4.69
N ARG A 76 -26.41 3.02 -4.58
CA ARG A 76 -25.31 2.05 -4.56
C ARG A 76 -25.01 1.66 -3.13
N ARG A 77 -24.61 0.41 -2.92
CA ARG A 77 -24.18 -0.08 -1.61
C ARG A 77 -22.78 -0.65 -1.69
N ASN A 78 -21.97 -0.34 -0.69
CA ASN A 78 -20.68 -0.98 -0.46
C ASN A 78 -20.82 -1.74 0.86
N TRP A 79 -21.04 -3.05 0.79
CA TRP A 79 -21.40 -3.88 1.93
C TRP A 79 -20.39 -3.82 3.08
N LEU A 80 -19.09 -3.80 2.78
CA LEU A 80 -18.00 -3.65 3.75
C LEU A 80 -18.16 -2.35 4.53
N TYR A 81 -18.36 -1.22 3.83
CA TYR A 81 -18.43 0.10 4.45
C TYR A 81 -19.77 0.37 5.15
N THR A 82 -20.81 -0.40 4.82
CA THR A 82 -22.13 -0.29 5.48
C THR A 82 -22.36 -1.31 6.60
N ASN A 83 -21.63 -2.43 6.63
CA ASN A 83 -21.87 -3.52 7.59
C ASN A 83 -20.67 -3.90 8.47
N VAL A 84 -19.45 -3.64 8.03
CA VAL A 84 -18.23 -4.09 8.72
C VAL A 84 -17.40 -2.92 9.20
N LEU A 85 -17.03 -2.02 8.29
CA LEU A 85 -16.27 -0.81 8.55
C LEU A 85 -17.24 0.38 8.64
N THR A 86 -18.08 0.39 9.67
CA THR A 86 -19.11 1.42 9.88
C THR A 86 -18.70 2.55 10.82
N GLU A 87 -17.50 2.45 11.38
CA GLU A 87 -17.00 3.38 12.40
C GLU A 87 -15.73 4.04 11.90
N ARG A 88 -15.63 5.35 12.13
CA ARG A 88 -14.42 6.12 11.85
C ARG A 88 -13.29 5.69 12.77
N GLY A 89 -12.06 5.85 12.26
CA GLY A 89 -10.86 5.84 13.08
C GLY A 89 -10.83 6.99 14.08
N ARG A 90 -9.78 7.01 14.90
CA ARG A 90 -9.53 8.09 15.86
C ARG A 90 -8.06 8.47 15.85
N LEU A 91 -7.81 9.77 15.85
CA LEU A 91 -6.50 10.38 16.01
C LEU A 91 -6.04 10.30 17.49
N PRO A 92 -4.76 10.54 17.79
CA PRO A 92 -4.25 10.52 19.17
C PRO A 92 -4.99 11.46 20.12
N SER A 93 -5.51 12.58 19.61
CA SER A 93 -6.34 13.55 20.36
C SER A 93 -7.74 13.04 20.71
N GLY A 94 -8.15 11.88 20.19
CA GLY A 94 -9.51 11.33 20.30
C GLY A 94 -10.49 11.82 19.23
N LYS A 95 -10.09 12.84 18.45
CA LYS A 95 -10.82 13.35 17.28
C LYS A 95 -11.06 12.22 16.27
N GLU A 96 -12.25 12.22 15.68
CA GLU A 96 -12.54 11.28 14.60
C GLU A 96 -11.69 11.62 13.37
N THR A 97 -11.21 10.59 12.70
CA THR A 97 -10.62 10.74 11.36
C THR A 97 -11.70 11.13 10.35
N PRO A 98 -11.34 11.54 9.11
CA PRO A 98 -12.31 11.68 8.02
C PRO A 98 -13.20 10.45 7.87
N ASP A 99 -14.40 10.62 7.29
CA ASP A 99 -15.38 9.53 7.12
C ASP A 99 -14.88 8.35 6.30
N PHE A 100 -13.96 8.59 5.37
CA PHE A 100 -13.30 7.56 4.60
C PHE A 100 -12.05 6.97 5.27
N PHE A 101 -11.78 7.30 6.54
CA PHE A 101 -10.76 6.65 7.36
C PHE A 101 -11.45 5.86 8.48
N LEU A 102 -11.47 4.53 8.37
CA LEU A 102 -12.33 3.67 9.19
C LEU A 102 -11.51 2.87 10.22
N ALA A 103 -12.20 2.42 11.27
CA ALA A 103 -11.63 1.58 12.32
C ALA A 103 -11.37 0.15 11.79
N THR A 104 -10.10 -0.18 11.54
CA THR A 104 -9.68 -1.45 10.92
C THR A 104 -8.90 -2.34 11.89
N VAL A 105 -7.93 -1.78 12.63
CA VAL A 105 -6.96 -2.55 13.42
C VAL A 105 -7.66 -3.27 14.58
N GLY A 106 -7.57 -4.60 14.57
CA GLY A 106 -8.14 -5.45 15.60
C GLY A 106 -9.67 -5.61 15.55
N LYS A 107 -10.34 -5.05 14.53
CA LYS A 107 -11.81 -5.15 14.41
C LYS A 107 -12.21 -6.58 13.99
N PRO A 108 -12.89 -7.37 14.84
CA PRO A 108 -13.11 -8.79 14.56
C PRO A 108 -13.94 -9.07 13.32
N ALA A 109 -14.91 -8.20 13.01
CA ALA A 109 -15.72 -8.33 11.80
C ALA A 109 -14.88 -8.14 10.53
N TYR A 110 -13.91 -7.23 10.56
CA TYR A 110 -13.02 -6.99 9.41
C TYR A 110 -12.03 -8.14 9.21
N GLU A 111 -11.45 -8.68 10.30
CA GLU A 111 -10.59 -9.87 10.22
C GLU A 111 -11.31 -11.09 9.64
N ARG A 112 -12.61 -11.26 9.98
CA ARG A 112 -13.45 -12.32 9.39
C ARG A 112 -13.68 -12.06 7.90
N TRP A 113 -14.09 -10.84 7.55
CA TRP A 113 -14.32 -10.46 6.16
C TRP A 113 -13.10 -10.70 5.27
N LEU A 114 -11.91 -10.28 5.71
CA LEU A 114 -10.65 -10.53 4.98
C LEU A 114 -10.44 -12.03 4.70
N ALA A 115 -10.66 -12.87 5.71
CA ALA A 115 -10.48 -14.32 5.60
C ALA A 115 -11.55 -14.98 4.69
N GLU A 116 -12.81 -14.54 4.79
CA GLU A 116 -13.94 -15.07 4.03
C GLU A 116 -13.84 -14.70 2.54
N GLU A 117 -13.57 -13.43 2.23
CA GLU A 117 -13.35 -12.96 0.87
C GLU A 117 -12.17 -13.70 0.22
N THR A 118 -11.03 -13.79 0.93
CA THR A 118 -9.86 -14.53 0.42
C THR A 118 -10.21 -15.99 0.12
N ALA A 119 -10.94 -16.65 1.02
CA ALA A 119 -11.39 -18.02 0.84
C ALA A 119 -12.26 -18.20 -0.39
N PHE A 120 -13.21 -17.29 -0.57
CA PHE A 120 -14.18 -17.33 -1.64
C PHE A 120 -13.49 -17.19 -3.00
N TYR A 121 -12.64 -16.17 -3.18
CA TYR A 121 -11.94 -15.96 -4.46
C TYR A 121 -10.92 -17.05 -4.74
N ALA A 122 -10.19 -17.52 -3.72
CA ALA A 122 -9.27 -18.64 -3.88
C ALA A 122 -10.01 -19.89 -4.38
N LYS A 123 -11.15 -20.23 -3.79
CA LYS A 123 -11.92 -21.42 -4.18
C LYS A 123 -12.55 -21.31 -5.57
N ASN A 124 -13.07 -20.14 -5.92
CA ASN A 124 -13.94 -19.98 -7.09
C ASN A 124 -13.24 -19.45 -8.34
N PHE A 125 -12.15 -18.69 -8.21
CA PHE A 125 -11.53 -17.97 -9.32
C PHE A 125 -10.06 -18.31 -9.57
N SER A 126 -9.36 -18.95 -8.62
CA SER A 126 -7.95 -19.33 -8.81
C SER A 126 -7.69 -20.26 -10.01
N SER A 127 -8.69 -21.04 -10.43
CA SER A 127 -8.59 -21.88 -11.62
C SER A 127 -8.81 -21.13 -12.93
N GLU A 128 -9.23 -19.87 -12.91
CA GLU A 128 -9.42 -19.09 -14.12
C GLU A 128 -8.05 -18.84 -14.80
N PRO A 129 -7.87 -19.22 -16.08
CA PRO A 129 -6.59 -19.05 -16.77
C PRO A 129 -6.16 -17.59 -16.90
N ALA A 130 -7.13 -16.67 -17.02
CA ALA A 130 -6.87 -15.25 -17.17
C ALA A 130 -6.46 -14.57 -15.85
N LEU A 131 -6.70 -15.17 -14.68
CA LEU A 131 -6.31 -14.58 -13.40
C LEU A 131 -4.77 -14.55 -13.28
N VAL A 132 -4.17 -13.43 -12.91
CA VAL A 132 -2.71 -13.32 -12.71
C VAL A 132 -2.31 -12.84 -11.32
N GLY A 133 -3.28 -12.43 -10.50
CA GLY A 133 -3.06 -12.14 -9.09
C GLY A 133 -4.30 -11.71 -8.34
N PHE A 134 -4.18 -11.69 -7.02
CA PHE A 134 -5.26 -11.35 -6.10
C PHE A 134 -4.74 -10.50 -4.93
N SER A 135 -5.45 -9.44 -4.60
CA SER A 135 -5.26 -8.67 -3.37
C SER A 135 -6.61 -8.43 -2.68
N VAL A 136 -6.63 -8.11 -1.39
CA VAL A 136 -7.87 -7.93 -0.61
C VAL A 136 -7.74 -6.89 0.50
N GLY A 137 -8.78 -6.08 0.68
CA GLY A 137 -8.94 -5.16 1.81
C GLY A 137 -7.71 -4.29 2.05
N LEU A 138 -7.18 -4.36 3.27
CA LEU A 138 -6.05 -3.54 3.74
C LEU A 138 -4.78 -3.70 2.91
N PHE A 139 -4.63 -4.81 2.17
CA PHE A 139 -3.44 -5.04 1.32
C PHE A 139 -3.51 -4.28 -0.01
N ASN A 140 -4.63 -3.63 -0.31
CA ASN A 140 -4.74 -2.64 -1.36
C ASN A 140 -4.55 -1.26 -0.73
N GLU A 141 -3.32 -0.81 -0.69
CA GLU A 141 -2.90 0.49 -0.14
C GLU A 141 -3.16 0.66 1.38
N PRO A 142 -2.38 0.00 2.26
CA PRO A 142 -2.62 -0.04 3.71
C PRO A 142 -2.70 1.31 4.42
N PHE A 143 -2.14 2.37 3.82
CA PHE A 143 -1.97 3.67 4.44
C PHE A 143 -2.94 4.74 3.93
N VAL A 144 -3.75 4.41 2.93
CA VAL A 144 -4.74 5.34 2.36
C VAL A 144 -6.10 4.65 2.36
N SER A 145 -7.17 5.40 2.12
CA SER A 145 -8.54 4.92 1.98
C SER A 145 -9.16 4.27 3.24
N GLN A 146 -10.43 3.87 3.08
CA GLN A 146 -11.34 3.26 4.05
C GLN A 146 -10.85 1.94 4.65
N ARG A 147 -10.05 1.19 3.90
CA ARG A 147 -9.73 -0.23 4.18
C ARG A 147 -8.37 -0.45 4.84
N GLY A 148 -7.46 0.50 4.66
CA GLY A 148 -6.16 0.55 5.30
C GLY A 148 -6.19 1.48 6.50
N SER A 149 -6.41 2.78 6.24
CA SER A 149 -6.63 3.84 7.24
C SER A 149 -5.59 3.90 8.38
N LEU A 150 -4.38 3.36 8.17
CA LEU A 150 -3.39 3.23 9.24
C LEU A 150 -2.84 4.60 9.67
N LEU A 151 -2.52 5.45 8.71
CA LEU A 151 -1.90 6.77 8.93
C LEU A 151 -2.76 7.88 8.32
N CYS A 152 -3.26 8.78 9.16
CA CYS A 152 -4.08 9.93 8.78
C CYS A 152 -3.28 11.21 9.02
N PHE A 153 -3.31 12.15 8.08
CA PHE A 153 -2.72 13.45 8.30
C PHE A 153 -3.55 14.23 9.34
N ASP A 154 -2.88 14.81 10.34
CA ASP A 154 -3.50 15.68 11.34
C ASP A 154 -3.01 17.12 11.15
N PRO A 155 -3.86 18.04 10.66
CA PRO A 155 -3.51 19.45 10.52
C PRO A 155 -3.10 20.11 11.85
N ASP A 156 -3.55 19.58 12.98
CA ASP A 156 -3.26 20.13 14.30
C ASP A 156 -1.79 19.86 14.72
N THR A 157 -1.15 18.83 14.15
CA THR A 157 0.26 18.47 14.40
C THR A 157 1.17 18.61 13.18
N ASP A 158 0.60 18.95 12.01
CA ASP A 158 1.29 18.98 10.71
C ASP A 158 2.06 17.68 10.41
N SER A 159 1.46 16.55 10.78
CA SER A 159 2.10 15.23 10.70
C SER A 159 1.09 14.13 10.37
N TYR A 160 1.60 13.03 9.81
CA TYR A 160 0.81 11.80 9.76
C TYR A 160 0.81 11.12 11.14
N GLU A 161 -0.38 10.81 11.63
CA GLU A 161 -0.61 10.14 12.90
C GLU A 161 -1.29 8.79 12.70
N ILE A 162 -1.15 7.90 13.69
CA ILE A 162 -1.92 6.65 13.71
C ILE A 162 -3.42 6.99 13.82
N GLY A 163 -4.20 6.60 12.80
CA GLY A 163 -5.65 6.84 12.75
C GLY A 163 -6.49 5.82 13.51
N GLN A 164 -5.86 4.96 14.33
CA GLN A 164 -6.46 3.73 14.86
C GLN A 164 -6.56 3.75 16.40
N TYR A 165 -6.77 4.90 17.04
CA TYR A 165 -7.01 4.99 18.50
C TYR A 165 -8.42 4.53 18.90
N THR A 166 -8.74 3.27 18.58
CA THR A 166 -10.07 2.66 18.75
C THR A 166 -10.06 1.63 19.89
N PRO A 167 -11.23 1.26 20.43
CA PRO A 167 -11.32 0.18 21.42
C PRO A 167 -10.76 -1.16 20.90
N TYR A 168 -10.84 -1.40 19.60
CA TYR A 168 -10.31 -2.60 18.94
C TYR A 168 -8.78 -2.62 18.95
N ALA A 169 -8.15 -1.51 18.57
CA ALA A 169 -6.70 -1.38 18.63
C ALA A 169 -6.17 -1.42 20.07
N ALA A 170 -6.92 -0.88 21.04
CA ALA A 170 -6.57 -1.01 22.45
C ALA A 170 -6.50 -2.48 22.91
N ALA A 171 -7.35 -3.37 22.36
CA ALA A 171 -7.26 -4.80 22.63
C ALA A 171 -6.00 -5.44 21.99
N VAL A 172 -5.61 -5.00 20.80
CA VAL A 172 -4.36 -5.41 20.15
C VAL A 172 -3.15 -4.96 20.98
N TRP A 173 -3.14 -3.71 21.43
CA TRP A 173 -2.12 -3.14 22.31
C TRP A 173 -1.95 -3.95 23.60
N ARG A 174 -3.03 -4.21 24.32
CA ARG A 174 -3.01 -4.98 25.57
C ARG A 174 -2.51 -6.41 25.37
N ARG A 175 -2.89 -7.05 24.25
CA ARG A 175 -2.40 -8.40 23.90
C ARG A 175 -0.90 -8.39 23.60
N PHE A 176 -0.42 -7.38 22.88
CA PHE A 176 1.00 -7.18 22.63
C PHE A 176 1.77 -7.02 23.94
N LEU A 177 1.32 -6.14 24.83
CA LEU A 177 1.93 -5.94 26.15
C LEU A 177 1.99 -7.23 26.98
N MET A 178 0.90 -7.99 27.00
CA MET A 178 0.84 -9.27 27.69
C MET A 178 1.88 -10.26 27.13
N GLY A 179 1.95 -10.39 25.79
CA GLY A 179 2.89 -11.30 25.15
C GLY A 179 4.36 -10.90 25.34
N LYS A 180 4.67 -9.62 25.15
CA LYS A 180 6.04 -9.10 25.19
C LYS A 180 6.61 -9.02 26.60
N TYR A 181 5.82 -8.53 27.56
CA TYR A 181 6.29 -8.24 28.92
C TYR A 181 5.80 -9.21 29.99
N ARG A 182 4.99 -10.20 29.61
CA ARG A 182 4.43 -11.22 30.52
C ARG A 182 3.64 -10.62 31.69
N GLY A 183 2.93 -9.52 31.44
CA GLY A 183 2.02 -8.88 32.40
C GLY A 183 2.47 -7.50 32.89
N ILE A 184 1.66 -6.90 33.79
CA ILE A 184 1.78 -5.50 34.20
C ILE A 184 3.10 -5.15 34.88
N GLY A 185 3.68 -6.08 35.65
CA GLY A 185 4.98 -5.86 36.30
C GLY A 185 6.12 -5.65 35.29
N GLY A 186 6.08 -6.34 34.14
CA GLY A 186 7.05 -6.13 33.08
C GLY A 186 6.86 -4.80 32.35
N VAL A 187 5.60 -4.43 32.11
CA VAL A 187 5.22 -3.14 31.48
C VAL A 187 5.67 -1.96 32.34
N ASN A 188 5.32 -1.97 33.63
CA ASN A 188 5.68 -0.92 34.58
C ASN A 188 7.20 -0.73 34.68
N ARG A 189 7.97 -1.83 34.72
CA ARG A 189 9.44 -1.76 34.69
C ARG A 189 9.96 -1.19 33.37
N ARG A 190 9.38 -1.59 32.23
CA ARG A 190 9.88 -1.16 30.93
C ARG A 190 9.62 0.31 30.65
N TYR A 191 8.44 0.80 31.03
CA TYR A 191 8.03 2.18 30.75
C TYR A 191 8.26 3.15 31.91
N GLY A 192 8.80 2.66 33.04
CA GLY A 192 9.02 3.47 34.25
C GLY A 192 7.70 4.00 34.84
N THR A 193 6.67 3.15 34.90
CA THR A 193 5.31 3.51 35.31
C THR A 193 4.78 2.63 36.45
N HIS A 194 3.59 2.96 36.97
CA HIS A 194 2.95 2.25 38.08
C HIS A 194 1.46 1.95 37.81
N PHE A 195 1.13 1.53 36.58
CA PHE A 195 -0.25 1.16 36.26
C PHE A 195 -0.69 -0.08 37.07
N PRO A 196 -1.93 -0.11 37.59
CA PRO A 196 -2.41 -1.22 38.44
C PRO A 196 -2.72 -2.50 37.66
N ALA A 197 -3.04 -2.40 36.37
CA ALA A 197 -3.37 -3.53 35.51
C ALA A 197 -3.13 -3.17 34.04
N LEU A 198 -3.03 -4.17 33.15
CA LEU A 198 -2.85 -3.95 31.71
C LEU A 198 -3.98 -3.14 31.07
N THR A 199 -5.21 -3.26 31.58
CA THR A 199 -6.36 -2.50 31.09
C THR A 199 -6.26 -1.01 31.38
N ALA A 200 -5.48 -0.62 32.40
CA ALA A 200 -5.24 0.76 32.81
C ALA A 200 -4.05 1.42 32.08
N VAL A 201 -3.28 0.66 31.29
CA VAL A 201 -2.19 1.21 30.47
C VAL A 201 -2.83 1.90 29.25
N PRO A 202 -2.67 3.22 29.07
CA PRO A 202 -3.23 3.92 27.91
C PRO A 202 -2.50 3.50 26.62
N MET A 203 -3.10 3.78 25.47
CA MET A 203 -2.35 3.77 24.21
C MET A 203 -1.53 5.07 24.17
N PRO A 204 -0.20 5.01 24.00
CA PRO A 204 0.65 6.19 23.97
C PRO A 204 0.30 7.08 22.76
N VAL A 205 0.26 8.39 22.95
CA VAL A 205 -0.14 9.32 21.90
C VAL A 205 1.01 9.76 20.98
N ASN A 206 2.24 9.76 21.48
CA ASN A 206 3.49 10.08 20.75
C ASN A 206 4.72 9.76 21.61
N GLU A 207 5.93 10.03 21.09
CA GLU A 207 7.22 9.84 21.79
C GLU A 207 7.48 10.79 22.97
N ARG A 208 6.51 11.63 23.34
CA ARG A 208 6.59 12.60 24.45
C ARG A 208 5.40 12.50 25.42
N ASP A 209 4.63 11.42 25.34
CA ASP A 209 3.44 11.22 26.14
C ASP A 209 3.76 11.23 27.65
N PRO A 210 3.23 12.19 28.44
CA PRO A 210 3.56 12.33 29.86
C PRO A 210 3.02 11.18 30.73
N ALA A 211 2.18 10.29 30.20
CA ALA A 211 1.72 9.11 30.92
C ALA A 211 2.83 8.06 31.14
N PHE A 212 3.96 8.19 30.45
CA PHE A 212 5.08 7.24 30.50
C PHE A 212 6.38 7.96 30.84
N ALA A 213 7.25 7.35 31.65
CA ALA A 213 8.60 7.87 31.88
C ALA A 213 9.54 7.57 30.70
N HIS A 214 9.23 6.53 29.91
CA HIS A 214 9.89 6.19 28.65
C HIS A 214 8.87 6.19 27.49
N PRO A 215 8.39 7.37 27.05
CA PRO A 215 7.31 7.50 26.08
C PRO A 215 7.71 7.12 24.65
N ASP A 216 8.96 7.35 24.26
CA ASP A 216 9.55 6.91 23.00
C ASP A 216 9.44 5.39 22.81
N VAL A 217 9.82 4.64 23.84
CA VAL A 217 9.73 3.18 23.86
C VAL A 217 8.27 2.72 23.81
N ALA A 218 7.43 3.31 24.67
CA ALA A 218 6.00 2.95 24.72
C ALA A 218 5.34 3.18 23.36
N TYR A 219 5.61 4.31 22.71
CA TYR A 219 5.04 4.65 21.42
C TYR A 219 5.56 3.74 20.30
N TYR A 220 6.87 3.47 20.24
CA TYR A 220 7.43 2.49 19.30
C TYR A 220 6.77 1.10 19.47
N ASP A 221 6.54 0.67 20.71
CA ASP A 221 5.87 -0.58 21.00
C ASP A 221 4.40 -0.60 20.57
N PHE A 222 3.69 0.53 20.71
CA PHE A 222 2.32 0.64 20.21
C PHE A 222 2.28 0.52 18.69
N VAL A 223 3.18 1.22 17.99
CA VAL A 223 3.34 1.09 16.54
C VAL A 223 3.71 -0.36 16.15
N SER A 224 4.60 -1.01 16.92
CA SER A 224 4.96 -2.42 16.74
C SER A 224 3.78 -3.37 16.94
N ALA A 225 2.86 -3.05 17.86
CA ALA A 225 1.65 -3.84 18.07
C ALA A 225 0.71 -3.80 16.85
N ILE A 226 0.60 -2.62 16.21
CA ILE A 226 -0.15 -2.44 14.96
C ILE A 226 0.54 -3.20 13.82
N ASN A 227 1.86 -3.04 13.67
CA ASN A 227 2.66 -3.79 12.70
C ASN A 227 2.44 -5.30 12.83
N GLY A 228 2.55 -5.83 14.05
CA GLY A 228 2.32 -7.24 14.33
C GLY A 228 0.90 -7.69 14.01
N TRP A 229 -0.11 -6.81 14.10
CA TRP A 229 -1.45 -7.13 13.62
C TRP A 229 -1.51 -7.22 12.10
N VAL A 230 -0.94 -6.26 11.37
CA VAL A 230 -0.89 -6.27 9.90
C VAL A 230 -0.22 -7.55 9.39
N VAL A 231 0.97 -7.87 9.91
CA VAL A 231 1.73 -9.08 9.55
C VAL A 231 0.90 -10.34 9.76
N ARG A 232 0.21 -10.46 10.91
CA ARG A 232 -0.66 -11.63 11.16
C ARG A 232 -1.81 -11.73 10.15
N GLN A 233 -2.42 -10.62 9.75
CA GLN A 233 -3.49 -10.67 8.74
C GLN A 233 -2.93 -11.02 7.36
N LEU A 234 -1.76 -10.49 7.00
CA LEU A 234 -1.07 -10.80 5.74
C LEU A 234 -0.77 -12.30 5.66
N ASP A 235 -0.07 -12.84 6.66
CA ASP A 235 0.29 -14.25 6.73
C ASP A 235 -0.96 -15.15 6.71
N ARG A 236 -2.03 -14.75 7.41
CA ARG A 236 -3.30 -15.49 7.44
C ARG A 236 -3.98 -15.52 6.08
N CYS A 237 -4.16 -14.37 5.43
CA CYS A 237 -4.86 -14.29 4.14
C CYS A 237 -4.05 -15.00 3.05
N ARG A 238 -2.74 -14.75 2.99
CA ARG A 238 -1.84 -15.47 2.08
C ARG A 238 -1.91 -16.99 2.29
N SER A 239 -1.90 -17.45 3.55
CA SER A 239 -2.04 -18.88 3.86
C SER A 239 -3.38 -19.45 3.41
N ILE A 240 -4.49 -18.72 3.61
CA ILE A 240 -5.82 -19.12 3.13
C ILE A 240 -5.84 -19.21 1.60
N TRP A 241 -5.26 -18.21 0.93
CA TRP A 241 -5.17 -18.16 -0.53
C TRP A 241 -4.48 -19.41 -1.08
N HIS A 242 -3.25 -19.68 -0.64
CA HIS A 242 -2.48 -20.83 -1.11
C HIS A 242 -3.06 -22.18 -0.73
N ALA A 243 -3.72 -22.28 0.43
CA ALA A 243 -4.37 -23.53 0.85
C ALA A 243 -5.63 -23.87 0.03
N ARG A 244 -6.29 -22.88 -0.57
CA ARG A 244 -7.58 -23.05 -1.28
C ARG A 244 -7.49 -22.82 -2.78
N ALA A 245 -6.42 -22.19 -3.26
CA ALA A 245 -6.20 -21.95 -4.67
C ALA A 245 -5.94 -23.25 -5.43
N ARG A 246 -6.52 -23.36 -6.61
CA ARG A 246 -6.39 -24.49 -7.56
C ARG A 246 -5.18 -24.31 -8.49
N ARG A 247 -4.60 -23.12 -8.53
CA ARG A 247 -3.38 -22.79 -9.28
C ARG A 247 -2.50 -21.90 -8.42
N SER A 248 -1.19 -22.10 -8.53
CA SER A 248 -0.21 -21.20 -7.90
C SER A 248 -0.31 -19.82 -8.56
N LEU A 249 -0.81 -18.85 -7.79
CA LEU A 249 -1.04 -17.48 -8.19
C LEU A 249 -0.60 -16.56 -7.05
N PRO A 250 -0.02 -15.39 -7.35
CA PRO A 250 0.48 -14.51 -6.31
C PRO A 250 -0.65 -13.87 -5.50
N PHE A 251 -0.50 -13.87 -4.18
CA PHE A 251 -1.19 -12.95 -3.29
C PHE A 251 -0.40 -11.64 -3.24
N MET A 252 -1.04 -10.53 -3.61
CA MET A 252 -0.41 -9.24 -3.86
C MET A 252 -0.57 -8.26 -2.70
N LEU A 253 0.50 -7.55 -2.38
CA LEU A 253 0.49 -6.37 -1.53
C LEU A 253 0.72 -5.11 -2.38
N GLN A 254 -0.28 -4.25 -2.45
CA GLN A 254 -0.25 -3.01 -3.23
C GLN A 254 -0.05 -1.80 -2.31
N PHE A 255 0.85 -0.90 -2.70
CA PHE A 255 1.11 0.34 -1.99
C PHE A 255 0.72 1.55 -2.84
N SER A 256 0.21 2.58 -2.18
CA SER A 256 0.06 3.90 -2.78
C SER A 256 1.44 4.53 -3.04
N GLY A 257 1.58 5.29 -4.14
CA GLY A 257 2.76 6.13 -4.40
C GLY A 257 3.06 7.15 -3.31
N TYR A 258 2.08 7.46 -2.44
CA TYR A 258 2.20 8.42 -1.34
C TYR A 258 2.65 7.81 -0.01
N VAL A 259 3.15 6.56 0.00
CA VAL A 259 3.66 5.94 1.23
C VAL A 259 4.96 6.61 1.74
N PRO A 260 5.96 6.92 0.91
CA PRO A 260 7.19 7.57 1.36
C PRO A 260 6.96 8.91 2.08
N GLU A 261 6.06 9.76 1.56
CA GLU A 261 5.69 11.01 2.22
C GLU A 261 5.19 10.80 3.66
N LYS A 262 4.42 9.73 3.90
CA LYS A 262 3.92 9.42 5.26
C LYS A 262 5.03 9.09 6.24
N PHE A 263 6.14 8.52 5.75
CA PHE A 263 7.33 8.29 6.56
C PHE A 263 8.21 9.54 6.68
N GLU A 264 8.20 10.43 5.68
CA GLU A 264 8.91 11.73 5.73
C GLU A 264 8.27 12.70 6.74
N LYS A 265 6.94 12.86 6.66
CA LYS A 265 6.16 13.78 7.50
C LYS A 265 5.59 13.12 8.75
N GLY A 266 5.81 11.82 8.92
CA GLY A 266 5.33 11.05 10.07
C GLY A 266 6.27 11.08 11.27
N ARG A 267 5.93 10.26 12.26
CA ARG A 267 6.68 10.08 13.49
C ARG A 267 7.90 9.17 13.29
N PRO A 268 9.06 9.41 13.93
CA PRO A 268 10.21 8.49 13.86
C PRO A 268 9.88 7.05 14.25
N ALA A 269 8.98 6.86 15.22
CA ALA A 269 8.53 5.54 15.65
C ALA A 269 7.80 4.74 14.55
N PHE A 270 7.39 5.36 13.44
CA PHE A 270 6.86 4.64 12.27
C PHE A 270 7.88 3.69 11.63
N ALA A 271 9.15 3.74 12.04
CA ALA A 271 10.11 2.64 11.86
C ALA A 271 9.61 1.27 12.29
N ALA A 272 8.72 1.20 13.29
CA ALA A 272 8.11 -0.05 13.71
C ALA A 272 7.03 -0.57 12.73
N LEU A 273 6.50 0.27 11.82
CA LEU A 273 5.69 -0.19 10.67
C LEU A 273 6.65 -0.65 9.57
N ASP A 274 7.15 -1.87 9.75
CA ASP A 274 8.17 -2.46 8.89
C ASP A 274 7.57 -2.92 7.55
N ILE A 275 7.31 -1.95 6.67
CA ILE A 275 6.74 -2.22 5.35
C ILE A 275 7.67 -3.07 4.48
N PHE A 276 8.98 -3.08 4.74
CA PHE A 276 9.93 -3.86 3.97
C PHE A 276 9.88 -5.34 4.40
N ASP A 277 9.70 -5.64 5.68
CA ASP A 277 9.31 -6.99 6.11
C ASP A 277 7.98 -7.43 5.47
N TRP A 278 6.98 -6.55 5.35
CA TRP A 278 5.73 -6.90 4.66
C TRP A 278 5.96 -7.27 3.20
N MET A 279 6.83 -6.53 2.51
CA MET A 279 7.22 -6.83 1.13
C MET A 279 7.87 -8.22 1.03
N THR A 280 8.71 -8.63 2.00
CA THR A 280 9.33 -9.98 1.98
C THR A 280 8.36 -11.15 2.23
N ARG A 281 7.12 -10.86 2.65
CA ARG A 281 6.10 -11.87 2.99
C ARG A 281 5.07 -12.11 1.90
N THR A 282 4.98 -11.21 0.92
CA THR A 282 4.00 -11.31 -0.16
C THR A 282 4.56 -12.12 -1.33
N ASP A 283 3.73 -12.46 -2.32
CA ASP A 283 4.19 -13.17 -3.52
C ASP A 283 4.43 -12.22 -4.70
N ALA A 284 3.92 -10.98 -4.60
CA ALA A 284 4.01 -9.94 -5.61
C ALA A 284 3.72 -8.57 -5.01
N LEU A 285 4.34 -7.54 -5.57
CA LEU A 285 4.18 -6.16 -5.13
C LEU A 285 3.33 -5.36 -6.11
N GLY A 286 2.53 -4.44 -5.60
CA GLY A 286 1.70 -3.52 -6.37
C GLY A 286 2.03 -2.06 -6.08
N LEU A 287 1.84 -1.21 -7.08
CA LEU A 287 1.93 0.24 -7.01
C LEU A 287 0.65 0.87 -7.55
N SER A 288 0.14 1.86 -6.81
CA SER A 288 -0.80 2.86 -7.30
C SER A 288 -0.04 4.14 -7.64
N ALA A 289 0.08 4.46 -8.93
CA ALA A 289 0.92 5.54 -9.45
C ALA A 289 0.06 6.74 -9.90
N TYR A 290 -0.44 7.50 -8.92
CA TYR A 290 -1.25 8.69 -9.14
C TYR A 290 -0.46 9.97 -8.99
N THR A 291 -0.71 10.94 -9.86
CA THR A 291 -0.37 12.34 -9.62
C THR A 291 -1.59 13.12 -9.12
N ASN A 292 -1.39 14.08 -8.22
CA ASN A 292 -2.46 14.79 -7.53
C ASN A 292 -2.11 16.28 -7.36
N CYS A 293 -3.02 17.17 -7.76
CA CYS A 293 -2.83 18.63 -7.78
C CYS A 293 -2.82 19.31 -6.41
N GLU A 294 -3.14 18.57 -5.35
CA GLU A 294 -2.98 19.05 -3.97
C GLU A 294 -1.50 19.15 -3.57
N TYR A 295 -0.59 18.52 -4.32
CA TYR A 295 0.85 18.58 -4.10
C TYR A 295 1.53 19.60 -5.02
N PRO A 296 2.51 20.38 -4.54
CA PRO A 296 3.22 21.36 -5.36
C PRO A 296 3.94 20.78 -6.59
N ASP A 297 4.44 19.55 -6.49
CA ASP A 297 5.10 18.80 -7.58
C ASP A 297 4.19 17.70 -8.15
N LEU A 298 2.88 17.80 -7.92
CA LEU A 298 1.88 16.81 -8.30
C LEU A 298 2.12 15.41 -7.68
N GLY A 299 2.95 15.31 -6.63
CA GLY A 299 3.26 14.07 -5.93
C GLY A 299 4.39 13.26 -6.55
N HIS A 300 5.07 13.80 -7.57
CA HIS A 300 6.10 13.10 -8.34
C HIS A 300 7.23 12.57 -7.47
N ALA A 301 7.71 13.36 -6.50
CA ALA A 301 8.78 12.96 -5.58
C ALA A 301 8.40 11.71 -4.77
N SER A 302 7.17 11.66 -4.23
CA SER A 302 6.71 10.51 -3.45
C SER A 302 6.56 9.27 -4.32
N VAL A 303 5.95 9.40 -5.51
CA VAL A 303 5.76 8.27 -6.43
C VAL A 303 7.12 7.71 -6.86
N ALA A 304 8.10 8.57 -7.18
CA ALA A 304 9.45 8.15 -7.53
C ALA A 304 10.17 7.46 -6.35
N ALA A 305 10.02 7.98 -5.13
CA ALA A 305 10.56 7.33 -3.93
C ALA A 305 9.94 5.94 -3.72
N MET A 306 8.62 5.80 -3.92
CA MET A 306 7.93 4.52 -3.76
C MET A 306 8.38 3.51 -4.82
N VAL A 307 8.58 3.96 -6.07
CA VAL A 307 9.22 3.13 -7.10
C VAL A 307 10.58 2.62 -6.63
N ASN A 308 11.40 3.45 -5.98
CA ASN A 308 12.69 3.00 -5.49
C ASN A 308 12.59 2.04 -4.29
N PHE A 309 11.57 2.17 -3.44
CA PHE A 309 11.27 1.19 -2.39
C PHE A 309 10.87 -0.17 -3.00
N LEU A 310 10.02 -0.16 -4.02
CA LEU A 310 9.53 -1.37 -4.70
C LEU A 310 10.60 -2.11 -5.53
N ARG A 311 11.77 -1.49 -5.78
CA ARG A 311 12.92 -2.21 -6.33
C ARG A 311 13.38 -3.38 -5.44
N LEU A 312 12.96 -3.41 -4.18
CA LEU A 312 13.10 -4.59 -3.32
C LEU A 312 12.52 -5.85 -3.98
N GLY A 313 11.42 -5.75 -4.72
CA GLY A 313 10.84 -6.89 -5.45
C GLY A 313 11.83 -7.56 -6.40
N ALA A 314 12.66 -6.79 -7.10
CA ALA A 314 13.70 -7.35 -7.98
C ALA A 314 14.77 -8.13 -7.20
N LEU A 315 15.15 -7.67 -6.00
CA LEU A 315 16.08 -8.39 -5.12
C LEU A 315 15.47 -9.69 -4.58
N LEU A 316 14.16 -9.68 -4.33
CA LEU A 316 13.37 -10.82 -3.86
C LEU A 316 12.93 -11.76 -5.00
N ARG A 317 13.13 -11.37 -6.26
CA ARG A 317 12.63 -12.05 -7.47
C ARG A 317 11.10 -12.14 -7.50
N GLU A 318 10.45 -11.15 -6.94
CA GLU A 318 9.01 -10.99 -6.94
C GLU A 318 8.57 -10.07 -8.09
N PRO A 319 7.48 -10.40 -8.79
CA PRO A 319 6.94 -9.53 -9.82
C PRO A 319 6.32 -8.27 -9.18
N VAL A 320 6.54 -7.14 -9.84
CA VAL A 320 5.95 -5.85 -9.46
C VAL A 320 4.91 -5.44 -10.50
N TYR A 321 3.78 -4.92 -10.05
CA TYR A 321 2.66 -4.50 -10.87
C TYR A 321 2.35 -3.03 -10.63
N VAL A 322 2.11 -2.25 -11.67
CA VAL A 322 1.38 -0.99 -11.52
C VAL A 322 -0.10 -1.33 -11.75
N LEU A 323 -0.87 -1.35 -10.66
CA LEU A 323 -2.24 -1.87 -10.64
C LEU A 323 -3.28 -0.81 -10.94
N GLU A 324 -2.91 0.45 -10.75
CA GLU A 324 -3.71 1.62 -11.01
C GLU A 324 -2.80 2.87 -11.06
N GLY A 325 -3.26 3.91 -11.73
CA GLY A 325 -2.49 5.12 -11.92
C GLY A 325 -3.05 6.03 -13.00
N GLY A 326 -2.45 7.21 -13.09
CA GLY A 326 -2.89 8.31 -13.94
C GLY A 326 -2.80 9.62 -13.16
N SER A 327 -3.71 10.55 -13.45
CA SER A 327 -3.76 11.82 -12.72
C SER A 327 -5.15 12.07 -12.15
N GLU A 328 -5.20 12.35 -10.86
CA GLU A 328 -6.42 12.73 -10.13
C GLU A 328 -6.84 14.18 -10.43
N CYS A 329 -5.98 14.96 -11.10
CA CYS A 329 -6.26 16.34 -11.43
C CYS A 329 -7.17 16.46 -12.67
N ASP A 330 -8.20 17.31 -12.59
CA ASP A 330 -9.00 17.66 -13.75
C ASP A 330 -8.14 18.36 -14.81
N GLY A 331 -8.02 17.75 -16.00
CA GLY A 331 -7.30 18.29 -17.16
C GLY A 331 -5.86 17.79 -17.35
N ALA A 332 -5.23 17.21 -16.33
CA ALA A 332 -3.83 16.73 -16.39
C ALA A 332 -3.61 15.56 -17.36
N VAL A 333 -4.65 14.83 -17.73
CA VAL A 333 -4.56 13.77 -18.77
C VAL A 333 -4.34 14.34 -20.17
N LEU A 334 -4.58 15.64 -20.36
CA LEU A 334 -4.14 16.34 -21.58
C LEU A 334 -2.76 16.97 -21.44
N ASP A 335 -2.15 16.94 -20.24
CA ASP A 335 -0.76 17.33 -20.04
C ASP A 335 0.16 16.17 -20.48
N PRO A 336 0.95 16.34 -21.55
CA PRO A 336 1.88 15.32 -21.99
C PRO A 336 2.96 14.99 -20.95
N GLY A 337 3.32 15.96 -20.09
CA GLY A 337 4.30 15.77 -19.01
C GLY A 337 3.81 14.75 -17.98
N GLU A 338 2.58 14.91 -17.51
CA GLU A 338 1.96 14.03 -16.50
C GLU A 338 1.71 12.62 -17.04
N LEU A 339 1.19 12.50 -18.26
CA LEU A 339 1.01 11.20 -18.90
C LEU A 339 2.35 10.48 -19.09
N ARG A 340 3.39 11.21 -19.48
CA ARG A 340 4.73 10.65 -19.64
C ARG A 340 5.33 10.24 -18.30
N PHE A 341 5.15 11.03 -17.26
CA PHE A 341 5.57 10.67 -15.91
C PHE A 341 4.93 9.36 -15.47
N PHE A 342 3.59 9.27 -15.49
CA PHE A 342 2.86 8.04 -15.18
C PHE A 342 3.37 6.83 -16.00
N ALA A 343 3.57 7.02 -17.31
CA ALA A 343 3.99 5.95 -18.19
C ALA A 343 5.40 5.42 -17.91
N THR A 344 6.30 6.28 -17.44
CA THR A 344 7.75 5.97 -17.41
C THR A 344 8.33 5.87 -16.00
N VAL A 345 7.68 6.42 -14.97
CA VAL A 345 8.20 6.44 -13.60
C VAL A 345 8.49 5.04 -13.07
N ALA A 346 7.65 4.06 -13.42
CA ALA A 346 7.81 2.66 -12.99
C ALA A 346 8.79 1.85 -13.84
N ALA A 347 9.38 2.41 -14.91
CA ALA A 347 10.30 1.69 -15.79
C ALA A 347 11.45 0.96 -15.07
N PRO A 348 12.04 1.47 -13.97
CA PRO A 348 13.07 0.74 -13.21
C PRO A 348 12.60 -0.56 -12.55
N LEU A 349 11.29 -0.76 -12.40
CA LEU A 349 10.71 -1.98 -11.84
C LEU A 349 10.53 -3.07 -12.89
N GLY A 350 10.58 -2.73 -14.19
CA GLY A 350 10.17 -3.63 -15.27
C GLY A 350 8.79 -4.26 -15.00
N PRO A 351 7.75 -3.45 -14.72
CA PRO A 351 6.53 -3.96 -14.12
C PRO A 351 5.77 -4.89 -15.07
N ALA A 352 5.11 -5.89 -14.50
CA ALA A 352 4.26 -6.84 -15.23
C ALA A 352 2.99 -6.18 -15.80
N SER A 353 2.62 -5.00 -15.29
CA SER A 353 1.47 -4.22 -15.75
C SER A 353 1.72 -2.72 -15.65
N LEU A 354 1.03 -1.97 -16.51
CA LEU A 354 0.85 -0.53 -16.41
C LEU A 354 -0.63 -0.23 -16.66
N ILE A 355 -1.36 0.12 -15.60
CA ILE A 355 -2.82 0.21 -15.63
C ILE A 355 -3.28 1.64 -15.41
N TYR A 356 -3.94 2.19 -16.42
CA TYR A 356 -4.64 3.46 -16.35
C TYR A 356 -6.03 3.29 -15.73
N GLU A 357 -6.38 4.13 -14.75
CA GLU A 357 -7.61 4.00 -13.96
C GLU A 357 -8.81 4.76 -14.53
N PHE A 358 -8.58 5.90 -15.16
CA PHE A 358 -9.65 6.85 -15.50
C PHE A 358 -10.41 6.42 -16.77
N LEU A 359 -11.21 5.36 -16.70
CA LEU A 359 -11.88 4.78 -17.87
C LEU A 359 -13.14 5.55 -18.28
N LYS A 360 -14.11 5.73 -17.38
CA LYS A 360 -15.42 6.32 -17.69
C LYS A 360 -15.87 7.33 -16.64
N VAL A 361 -16.55 8.38 -17.10
CA VAL A 361 -17.35 9.27 -16.23
C VAL A 361 -18.53 8.48 -15.67
N SER A 362 -18.49 8.18 -14.37
CA SER A 362 -19.59 7.58 -13.62
C SER A 362 -20.52 8.68 -13.07
N TYR A 363 -21.80 8.36 -12.89
CA TYR A 363 -22.77 9.27 -12.29
C TYR A 363 -22.58 9.30 -10.76
N ALA A 364 -22.57 10.50 -10.18
CA ALA A 364 -22.58 10.78 -8.73
C ALA A 364 -21.27 10.54 -7.93
N GLU A 365 -20.10 10.78 -8.52
CA GLU A 365 -18.84 10.87 -7.78
C GLU A 365 -18.30 12.32 -7.80
N ALA A 366 -17.59 12.74 -6.77
CA ALA A 366 -16.91 14.05 -6.73
C ALA A 366 -15.94 14.25 -7.90
N PHE A 367 -15.44 13.16 -8.50
CA PHE A 367 -14.53 13.13 -9.66
C PHE A 367 -15.24 12.85 -11.00
N ALA A 368 -16.58 12.87 -11.04
CA ALA A 368 -17.36 12.57 -12.24
C ALA A 368 -17.04 13.52 -13.42
N THR A 369 -16.47 14.70 -13.17
CA THR A 369 -16.20 15.70 -14.21
C THR A 369 -14.84 15.54 -14.90
N SER A 370 -14.01 14.57 -14.49
CA SER A 370 -12.62 14.52 -14.93
C SER A 370 -12.46 14.43 -16.46
N ALA A 371 -11.73 15.40 -17.02
CA ALA A 371 -11.29 15.40 -18.41
C ALA A 371 -10.43 14.16 -18.74
N GLY A 372 -9.87 13.51 -17.72
CA GLY A 372 -9.06 12.32 -17.81
C GLY A 372 -9.79 11.02 -18.14
N LYS A 373 -11.12 10.99 -17.99
CA LYS A 373 -11.91 9.81 -18.34
C LYS A 373 -11.93 9.59 -19.86
N LEU A 374 -11.69 8.35 -20.31
CA LEU A 374 -11.67 7.99 -21.73
C LEU A 374 -13.06 7.97 -22.38
N ILE A 375 -14.11 7.74 -21.59
CA ILE A 375 -15.50 7.67 -22.02
C ILE A 375 -16.32 8.70 -21.23
N GLY A 376 -17.08 9.53 -21.95
CA GLY A 376 -17.99 10.51 -21.35
C GLY A 376 -19.22 9.88 -20.70
N ALA A 377 -19.99 10.69 -19.95
CA ALA A 377 -21.25 10.27 -19.34
C ALA A 377 -22.29 9.82 -20.39
N ASP A 378 -22.21 10.39 -21.60
CA ASP A 378 -23.02 10.08 -22.78
C ASP A 378 -22.53 8.84 -23.53
N TRP A 379 -21.56 8.11 -22.96
CA TRP A 379 -20.93 6.93 -23.53
C TRP A 379 -20.14 7.16 -24.82
N LYS A 380 -19.85 8.41 -25.18
CA LYS A 380 -18.97 8.69 -26.31
C LYS A 380 -17.51 8.57 -25.87
N PRO A 381 -16.69 7.79 -26.59
CA PRO A 381 -15.24 7.84 -26.41
C PRO A 381 -14.73 9.27 -26.65
N ARG A 382 -13.68 9.65 -25.93
CA ARG A 382 -12.94 10.91 -26.14
C ARG A 382 -11.67 10.61 -26.95
N PRO A 383 -11.66 10.77 -28.28
CA PRO A 383 -10.59 10.22 -29.13
C PRO A 383 -9.21 10.76 -28.81
N ALA A 384 -9.10 12.04 -28.44
CA ALA A 384 -7.83 12.66 -28.05
C ALA A 384 -7.24 12.02 -26.78
N ALA A 385 -8.06 11.84 -25.73
CA ALA A 385 -7.62 11.20 -24.49
C ALA A 385 -7.25 9.72 -24.72
N VAL A 386 -8.04 9.00 -25.52
CA VAL A 386 -7.73 7.61 -25.90
C VAL A 386 -6.39 7.52 -26.64
N ALA A 387 -6.15 8.39 -27.61
CA ALA A 387 -4.90 8.42 -28.36
C ALA A 387 -3.70 8.75 -27.47
N ALA A 388 -3.84 9.76 -26.60
CA ALA A 388 -2.79 10.19 -25.68
C ALA A 388 -2.42 9.08 -24.67
N VAL A 389 -3.42 8.46 -24.03
CA VAL A 389 -3.19 7.35 -23.10
C VAL A 389 -2.58 6.14 -23.80
N ARG A 390 -3.04 5.79 -25.01
CA ARG A 390 -2.42 4.69 -25.78
C ARG A 390 -0.96 4.98 -26.14
N ALA A 391 -0.64 6.21 -26.54
CA ALA A 391 0.72 6.61 -26.83
C ALA A 391 1.61 6.54 -25.57
N ALA A 392 1.12 7.04 -24.44
CA ALA A 392 1.81 6.99 -23.16
C ALA A 392 2.05 5.53 -22.69
N LEU A 393 1.03 4.67 -22.74
CA LEU A 393 1.18 3.25 -22.39
C LEU A 393 2.16 2.51 -23.33
N ALA A 394 2.19 2.86 -24.62
CA ALA A 394 3.16 2.31 -25.56
C ALA A 394 4.60 2.77 -25.24
N GLU A 395 4.80 4.04 -24.88
CA GLU A 395 6.07 4.55 -24.37
C GLU A 395 6.50 3.80 -23.10
N GLY A 396 5.59 3.66 -22.13
CA GLY A 396 5.86 2.93 -20.88
C GLY A 396 6.23 1.46 -21.10
N LYS A 397 5.57 0.77 -22.05
CA LYS A 397 5.91 -0.61 -22.43
C LYS A 397 7.31 -0.72 -23.06
N ALA A 398 7.72 0.30 -23.81
CA ALA A 398 9.05 0.36 -24.43
C ALA A 398 10.14 0.84 -23.45
N ALA A 399 9.74 1.53 -22.38
CA ALA A 399 10.67 2.09 -21.41
C ALA A 399 11.51 0.98 -20.74
N ARG A 400 12.78 1.31 -20.51
CA ARG A 400 13.73 0.47 -19.78
C ARG A 400 14.32 1.33 -18.69
N GLY A 401 14.22 0.88 -17.43
CA GLY A 401 14.85 1.58 -16.32
C GLY A 401 16.10 0.83 -15.85
N ASN A 402 17.28 1.36 -16.17
CA ASN A 402 18.56 0.92 -15.60
C ASN A 402 19.10 1.94 -14.57
N GLY A 403 18.22 2.77 -13.97
CA GLY A 403 18.68 3.82 -13.06
C GLY A 403 19.39 3.22 -11.85
N SER A 404 20.61 3.67 -11.54
CA SER A 404 21.31 3.28 -10.33
C SER A 404 20.50 3.66 -9.08
N THR A 405 20.57 2.84 -8.04
CA THR A 405 19.99 3.13 -6.72
C THR A 405 21.05 2.89 -5.65
N THR A 406 20.99 3.65 -4.57
CA THR A 406 21.76 3.35 -3.35
C THR A 406 20.92 2.48 -2.44
N TYR A 407 21.47 1.36 -1.98
CA TYR A 407 20.78 0.49 -1.05
C TYR A 407 20.97 0.99 0.36
N VAL A 408 19.90 0.99 1.15
CA VAL A 408 19.91 1.41 2.55
C VAL A 408 19.45 0.24 3.40
N LEU A 409 20.27 -0.21 4.34
CA LEU A 409 19.86 -1.28 5.26
C LEU A 409 18.74 -0.77 6.19
N ASP A 410 17.56 -1.38 6.10
CA ASP A 410 16.48 -1.21 7.08
C ASP A 410 16.47 -2.42 8.02
N ASP A 411 17.28 -2.32 9.08
CA ASP A 411 17.46 -3.36 10.10
C ASP A 411 17.18 -2.76 11.48
N LEU A 412 15.94 -2.31 11.65
CA LEU A 412 15.50 -1.54 12.82
C LEU A 412 14.41 -2.25 13.61
N ALA A 413 13.91 -3.38 13.11
CA ALA A 413 12.94 -4.19 13.80
C ALA A 413 13.50 -4.64 15.16
N GLY A 414 12.91 -4.12 16.25
CA GLY A 414 13.26 -4.53 17.61
C GLY A 414 14.36 -3.73 18.30
N LEU A 415 14.71 -2.53 17.79
CA LEU A 415 15.60 -1.58 18.46
C LEU A 415 14.85 -0.32 18.95
N PRO A 416 13.83 -0.46 19.84
CA PRO A 416 13.03 0.69 20.32
C PRO A 416 13.85 1.70 21.14
N ASP A 417 15.03 1.32 21.63
CA ASP A 417 15.85 2.11 22.55
C ASP A 417 16.92 2.97 21.86
N ASP A 418 17.06 2.88 20.53
CA ASP A 418 18.08 3.61 19.79
C ASP A 418 17.46 4.80 19.04
N THR A 419 17.15 5.86 19.79
CA THR A 419 16.54 7.09 19.26
C THR A 419 17.39 7.74 18.16
N GLY A 420 18.72 7.63 18.24
CA GLY A 420 19.63 8.11 17.19
C GLY A 420 19.45 7.35 15.88
N LEU A 421 19.32 6.02 15.95
CA LEU A 421 19.09 5.17 14.79
C LEU A 421 17.73 5.43 14.12
N LEU A 422 16.69 5.65 14.94
CA LEU A 422 15.35 6.02 14.44
C LEU A 422 15.37 7.40 13.75
N ALA A 423 16.11 8.37 14.31
CA ALA A 423 16.30 9.67 13.69
C ALA A 423 17.05 9.57 12.35
N ILE A 424 18.11 8.75 12.28
CA ILE A 424 18.84 8.48 11.04
C ILE A 424 17.91 7.88 9.98
N ARG A 425 17.05 6.91 10.35
CA ARG A 425 16.07 6.33 9.43
C ARG A 425 15.10 7.38 8.88
N ALA A 426 14.58 8.24 9.75
CA ALA A 426 13.66 9.31 9.33
C ALA A 426 14.34 10.27 8.34
N LEU A 427 15.61 10.63 8.57
CA LEU A 427 16.40 11.43 7.64
C LEU A 427 16.63 10.72 6.30
N LEU A 428 16.89 9.41 6.31
CA LEU A 428 17.04 8.60 5.09
C LEU A 428 15.71 8.50 4.31
N ALA A 429 14.58 8.37 5.00
CA ALA A 429 13.25 8.37 4.37
C ALA A 429 12.96 9.72 3.70
N ARG A 430 13.28 10.84 4.37
CA ARG A 430 13.22 12.18 3.77
C ARG A 430 14.14 12.31 2.56
N LEU A 431 15.36 11.79 2.66
CA LEU A 431 16.31 11.85 1.54
C LEU A 431 15.84 11.03 0.33
N ALA A 432 15.08 9.95 0.54
CA ALA A 432 14.51 9.13 -0.53
C ALA A 432 13.55 9.91 -1.44
N MET A 433 12.96 11.01 -0.96
CA MET A 433 12.11 11.90 -1.74
C MET A 433 12.88 12.68 -2.81
N THR A 434 14.19 12.82 -2.64
CA THR A 434 15.05 13.61 -3.55
C THR A 434 16.16 12.79 -4.19
N ARG A 435 16.38 11.54 -3.74
CA ARG A 435 17.44 10.65 -4.24
C ARG A 435 16.93 9.22 -4.40
N PRO A 436 17.41 8.47 -5.42
CA PRO A 436 17.06 7.06 -5.58
C PRO A 436 17.66 6.19 -4.46
N LEU A 437 16.85 5.90 -3.44
CA LEU A 437 17.19 5.02 -2.32
C LEU A 437 16.28 3.79 -2.31
N THR A 438 16.88 2.60 -2.23
CA THR A 438 16.16 1.34 -2.05
C THR A 438 16.46 0.78 -0.68
N PHE A 439 15.47 0.79 0.19
CA PHE A 439 15.59 0.20 1.53
C PHE A 439 15.52 -1.31 1.43
N VAL A 440 16.43 -1.98 2.13
CA VAL A 440 16.61 -3.44 2.07
C VAL A 440 16.63 -4.03 3.48
N PRO A 441 15.74 -4.98 3.80
CA PRO A 441 15.82 -5.71 5.06
C PRO A 441 17.00 -6.70 5.03
N PRO A 442 17.48 -7.18 6.20
CA PRO A 442 18.57 -8.14 6.27
C PRO A 442 18.40 -9.36 5.36
N ALA A 443 17.17 -9.87 5.24
CA ALA A 443 16.83 -11.02 4.40
C ALA A 443 17.12 -10.80 2.91
N ALA A 444 17.11 -9.55 2.43
CA ALA A 444 17.33 -9.21 1.02
C ALA A 444 18.79 -8.93 0.67
N LEU A 445 19.71 -8.90 1.65
CA LEU A 445 21.13 -8.60 1.42
C LEU A 445 21.82 -9.58 0.47
N ALA A 446 21.34 -10.84 0.43
CA ALA A 446 21.83 -11.86 -0.49
C ALA A 446 21.56 -11.51 -1.97
N GLY A 447 20.51 -10.72 -2.25
CA GLY A 447 20.12 -10.32 -3.60
C GLY A 447 20.89 -9.11 -4.15
N LEU A 448 21.68 -8.41 -3.31
CA LEU A 448 22.38 -7.19 -3.74
C LEU A 448 23.37 -7.45 -4.90
N PRO A 449 23.34 -6.62 -5.96
CA PRO A 449 24.21 -6.78 -7.12
C PRO A 449 25.65 -6.37 -6.79
N ALA A 450 26.62 -7.03 -7.42
CA ALA A 450 28.04 -6.63 -7.34
C ALA A 450 28.22 -5.21 -7.91
N GLY A 451 29.15 -4.44 -7.34
CA GLY A 451 29.39 -3.04 -7.68
C GLY A 451 28.40 -2.05 -7.04
N SER A 452 27.44 -2.52 -6.25
CA SER A 452 26.51 -1.65 -5.54
C SER A 452 27.10 -1.05 -4.26
N THR A 453 26.43 0.00 -3.75
CA THR A 453 26.71 0.59 -2.44
C THR A 453 25.55 0.30 -1.49
N LEU A 454 25.89 -0.25 -0.32
CA LEU A 454 25.00 -0.41 0.83
C LEU A 454 25.35 0.64 1.89
N VAL A 455 24.39 1.50 2.20
CA VAL A 455 24.42 2.43 3.34
C VAL A 455 23.89 1.70 4.56
N VAL A 456 24.65 1.72 5.64
CA VAL A 456 24.23 1.17 6.94
C VAL A 456 24.04 2.28 7.97
N PRO A 457 22.99 2.23 8.80
CA PRO A 457 22.72 3.26 9.79
C PRO A 457 23.77 3.39 10.91
N SER A 458 24.51 2.32 11.24
CA SER A 458 25.47 2.32 12.36
C SER A 458 26.86 1.78 12.01
N GLN A 459 27.88 2.26 12.73
CA GLN A 459 29.25 1.75 12.63
C GLN A 459 29.35 0.26 13.00
N ARG A 460 28.52 -0.20 13.95
CA ARG A 460 28.43 -1.61 14.33
C ARG A 460 27.99 -2.48 13.15
N GLN A 461 26.94 -2.07 12.43
CA GLN A 461 26.49 -2.78 11.23
C GLN A 461 27.55 -2.74 10.13
N ARG A 462 28.26 -1.62 9.98
CA ARG A 462 29.36 -1.51 9.00
C ARG A 462 30.48 -2.50 9.29
N ALA A 463 30.90 -2.61 10.55
CA ALA A 463 31.92 -3.57 10.96
C ALA A 463 31.47 -5.03 10.78
N ALA A 464 30.20 -5.33 11.07
CA ALA A 464 29.64 -6.67 10.97
C ALA A 464 29.46 -7.13 9.51
N LEU A 465 28.97 -6.26 8.63
CA LEU A 465 28.60 -6.62 7.25
C LEU A 465 29.71 -6.34 6.23
N GLY A 466 30.59 -5.38 6.53
CA GLY A 466 31.63 -4.89 5.62
C GLY A 466 32.48 -6.00 4.99
N PRO A 467 33.14 -6.86 5.77
CA PRO A 467 34.01 -7.91 5.23
C PRO A 467 33.28 -8.91 4.31
N ALA A 468 32.08 -9.35 4.72
CA ALA A 468 31.31 -10.35 3.98
C ALA A 468 30.78 -9.79 2.65
N LEU A 469 30.32 -8.53 2.63
CA LEU A 469 29.79 -7.88 1.44
C LEU A 469 30.90 -7.38 0.51
N ALA A 470 32.05 -6.96 1.04
CA ALA A 470 33.22 -6.61 0.24
C ALA A 470 33.72 -7.78 -0.61
N GLY A 471 33.70 -9.01 -0.07
CA GLY A 471 34.01 -10.24 -0.83
C GLY A 471 33.05 -10.51 -2.00
N ARG A 472 31.88 -9.86 -2.03
CA ARG A 472 30.89 -9.91 -3.13
C ARG A 472 30.97 -8.68 -4.04
N GLY A 473 31.96 -7.80 -3.83
CA GLY A 473 32.11 -6.56 -4.59
C GLY A 473 31.10 -5.48 -4.23
N ILE A 474 30.53 -5.48 -3.01
CA ILE A 474 29.57 -4.48 -2.54
C ILE A 474 30.28 -3.53 -1.57
N ALA A 475 30.20 -2.22 -1.82
CA ALA A 475 30.74 -1.21 -0.94
C ALA A 475 29.80 -0.96 0.24
N VAL A 476 30.31 -1.01 1.48
CA VAL A 476 29.52 -0.72 2.69
C VAL A 476 29.98 0.59 3.33
N VAL A 477 29.07 1.57 3.40
CA VAL A 477 29.33 2.92 3.92
C VAL A 477 28.36 3.27 5.03
N GLY A 478 28.75 4.16 5.95
CA GLY A 478 27.84 4.64 6.99
C GLY A 478 26.89 5.73 6.47
N ALA A 479 25.75 5.91 7.14
CA ALA A 479 24.74 6.91 6.78
C ALA A 479 25.28 8.34 6.75
N GLU A 480 26.32 8.65 7.54
CA GLU A 480 27.00 9.94 7.54
C GLU A 480 27.54 10.34 6.16
N GLY A 481 27.97 9.36 5.35
CA GLY A 481 28.45 9.61 3.99
C GLY A 481 27.36 10.01 3.01
N LEU A 482 26.10 9.68 3.31
CA LEU A 482 24.94 9.99 2.46
C LEU A 482 24.24 11.28 2.90
N LEU A 483 24.13 11.49 4.22
CA LEU A 483 23.45 12.63 4.84
C LEU A 483 24.32 13.91 4.86
N GLY A 484 25.65 13.78 4.72
CA GLY A 484 26.56 14.93 4.81
C GLY A 484 26.53 15.60 6.20
N ALA A 485 26.90 16.88 6.29
CA ALA A 485 26.92 17.64 7.55
C ALA A 485 25.51 17.90 8.17
N GLN A 486 24.43 17.40 7.56
CA GLN A 486 23.06 17.51 8.10
C GLN A 486 22.86 16.71 9.40
N SER A 487 23.82 15.87 9.80
CA SER A 487 23.83 15.16 11.09
C SER A 487 24.27 16.02 12.28
N ALA A 488 24.71 17.26 12.09
CA ALA A 488 25.32 18.09 13.14
C ALA A 488 24.35 19.06 13.86
N GLY A 489 23.04 18.99 13.63
CA GLY A 489 22.11 19.94 14.24
C GLY A 489 20.68 19.44 14.30
N HIS A 490 20.37 18.57 15.26
CA HIS A 490 19.05 18.44 15.86
C HIS A 490 19.18 17.95 17.30
#